data_AF-A0A7Y9EQ24-F1
#
_entry.id   AF-A0A7Y9EQ24-F1
#
_cell.length_a   1.000
_cell.length_b   1.000
_cell.length_c   1.000
_cell.angle_alpha   90.00
_cell.angle_beta   90.00
_cell.angle_gamma   90.00
#
_symmetry.space_group_name_H-M   'P 1'
#
loop_
_entity.id
_entity.type
_entity.pdbx_description
1 polymer ?
#
loop_
_entity_poly.entity_id
_entity_poly.type
_entity_poly.pdbx_seq_one_letter_code
_entity_poly.pdbx_strand_id
1 'polypeptide(L)'
;MTHLPAAGPTSVRTTGDYYQWLVAWEACLSLLRETAARSHNPVRAVGVELEGVGNLDDVVLLRDAPPNTYKQVKYAVDSATPVNEDYLTKPSVNGGPSILTKIARTWKMLTADSGSADLRLVTNRAADPEDVLMAGRDARTGLLIPKAAMGGARSNRGKARARWAQEAGLTEAELIDLLSVLRFDLPLDMVWYQENLRLLMAVTGLRHDQRALEEGATWVAKVVREGRREFTLTMVEAAVAKLDLKAGPARAVLSIATLKPDPLASDADHAIDWVDRFEGDSDYAKRRPLPPNTWAQLQADIEAAPGALPAGTTAVSVTGSIRLAPAFLVGTTFRMVTGADLAVVQRGRTGSQLWSTSDPFDTALTPGVWEYEIGQGDEVAIAIAVAADPTEDVLEYLREQNVPVSKLIVLTPSSGTANDGSVPDSTAANALAVGIRDHLRRSTRRVRRMHLFLACPMGLAVLLGNRWNRLCRTVVYEDIKFESGYESAFTVDA
;
A
#
# COMPACT_ATOMS: atom_id res chain seq x y z
N MET A 1 25.87 29.82 -2.81
CA MET A 1 24.75 29.16 -3.51
C MET A 1 23.83 30.25 -4.00
N THR A 2 23.88 30.54 -5.29
CA THR A 2 23.03 31.55 -5.95
C THR A 2 21.59 31.05 -5.91
N HIS A 3 20.69 31.80 -5.29
CA HIS A 3 19.25 31.52 -5.30
C HIS A 3 18.77 31.45 -6.75
N LEU A 4 18.28 30.28 -7.17
CA LEU A 4 17.55 30.16 -8.42
C LEU A 4 16.33 31.10 -8.35
N PRO A 5 15.99 31.81 -9.43
CA PRO A 5 14.83 32.68 -9.45
C PRO A 5 13.55 31.88 -9.19
N ALA A 6 12.63 32.44 -8.41
CA ALA A 6 11.33 31.84 -8.17
C ALA A 6 10.59 31.56 -9.48
N ALA A 7 9.90 30.42 -9.57
CA ALA A 7 9.14 30.05 -10.76
C ALA A 7 8.08 31.12 -11.08
N GLY A 8 7.96 31.51 -12.37
CA GLY A 8 6.98 32.50 -12.79
C GLY A 8 5.53 32.04 -12.60
N PRO A 9 4.55 32.96 -12.52
CA PRO A 9 3.14 32.66 -12.20
C PRO A 9 2.49 31.61 -13.11
N THR A 10 2.84 31.61 -14.40
CA THR A 10 2.35 30.63 -15.38
C THR A 10 2.87 29.22 -15.09
N SER A 11 4.13 29.09 -14.67
CA SER A 11 4.73 27.79 -14.32
C SER A 11 4.12 27.21 -13.04
N VAL A 12 3.89 28.06 -12.04
CA VAL A 12 3.18 27.69 -10.80
C VAL A 12 1.79 27.15 -11.10
N ARG A 13 1.03 27.85 -11.96
CA ARG A 13 -0.32 27.43 -12.35
C ARG A 13 -0.30 26.12 -13.12
N THR A 14 0.54 25.98 -14.15
CA THR A 14 0.65 24.74 -14.94
C THR A 14 0.97 23.53 -14.06
N THR A 15 1.85 23.72 -13.06
CA THR A 15 2.23 22.64 -12.13
C THR A 15 1.07 22.27 -11.19
N GLY A 16 0.33 23.27 -10.69
CA GLY A 16 -0.87 23.05 -9.89
C GLY A 16 -1.98 22.34 -10.65
N ASP A 17 -2.24 22.74 -11.90
CA ASP A 17 -3.22 22.09 -12.76
C ASP A 17 -2.81 20.63 -13.02
N TYR A 18 -1.53 20.37 -13.32
CA TYR A 18 -1.04 19.00 -13.52
C TYR A 18 -1.22 18.13 -12.27
N TYR A 19 -0.95 18.67 -11.08
CA TYR A 19 -1.20 17.96 -9.82
C TYR A 19 -2.69 17.59 -9.67
N GLN A 20 -3.61 18.50 -9.96
CA GLN A 20 -5.05 18.21 -9.96
C GLN A 20 -5.45 17.15 -11.01
N TRP A 21 -4.84 17.16 -12.20
CA TRP A 21 -5.09 16.14 -13.22
C TRP A 21 -4.61 14.75 -12.80
N LEU A 22 -3.52 14.66 -12.03
CA LEU A 22 -3.12 13.41 -11.41
C LEU A 22 -4.19 12.95 -10.40
N VAL A 23 -4.69 13.83 -9.53
CA VAL A 23 -5.74 13.46 -8.55
C VAL A 23 -7.02 12.99 -9.24
N ALA A 24 -7.40 13.62 -10.36
CA ALA A 24 -8.53 13.19 -11.17
C ALA A 24 -8.26 11.86 -11.90
N TRP A 25 -7.03 11.63 -12.36
CA TRP A 25 -6.63 10.35 -12.95
C TRP A 25 -6.65 9.21 -11.92
N GLU A 26 -6.18 9.46 -10.69
CA GLU A 26 -6.33 8.52 -9.56
C GLU A 26 -7.78 8.10 -9.38
N ALA A 27 -8.72 9.05 -9.37
CA ALA A 27 -10.15 8.75 -9.26
C ALA A 27 -10.68 7.88 -10.42
N CYS A 28 -10.16 8.07 -11.65
CA CYS A 28 -10.48 7.23 -12.80
C CYS A 28 -9.95 5.80 -12.62
N LEU A 29 -8.76 5.64 -12.04
CA LEU A 29 -8.19 4.34 -11.72
C LEU A 29 -9.00 3.62 -10.64
N SER A 30 -9.43 4.33 -9.58
CA SER A 30 -10.33 3.78 -8.57
C SER A 30 -11.64 3.30 -9.19
N LEU A 31 -12.22 4.07 -10.13
CA LEU A 31 -13.42 3.66 -10.86
C LEU A 31 -13.21 2.36 -11.65
N LEU A 32 -12.12 2.23 -12.40
CA LEU A 32 -11.82 1.02 -13.17
C LEU A 32 -11.61 -0.19 -12.24
N ARG A 33 -10.80 -0.01 -11.19
CA ARG A 33 -10.45 -1.05 -10.23
C ARG A 33 -11.67 -1.55 -9.47
N GLU A 34 -12.42 -0.66 -8.84
CA GLU A 34 -13.58 -1.02 -8.01
C GLU A 34 -14.67 -1.71 -8.85
N THR A 35 -14.84 -1.29 -10.11
CA THR A 35 -15.74 -1.98 -11.06
C THR A 35 -15.25 -3.39 -11.34
N ALA A 36 -13.97 -3.56 -11.69
CA ALA A 36 -13.40 -4.87 -12.02
C ALA A 36 -13.39 -5.83 -10.82
N ALA A 37 -13.09 -5.31 -9.62
CA ALA A 37 -13.11 -6.04 -8.35
C ALA A 37 -14.54 -6.32 -7.84
N ARG A 38 -15.58 -5.74 -8.47
CA ARG A 38 -16.98 -5.84 -8.03
C ARG A 38 -17.17 -5.39 -6.58
N SER A 39 -16.60 -4.24 -6.25
CA SER A 39 -16.78 -3.60 -4.95
C SER A 39 -18.27 -3.46 -4.61
N HIS A 40 -18.62 -3.53 -3.32
CA HIS A 40 -20.01 -3.45 -2.87
C HIS A 40 -20.67 -2.09 -3.16
N ASN A 41 -19.89 -1.01 -3.18
CA ASN A 41 -20.36 0.34 -3.47
C ASN A 41 -19.35 1.05 -4.40
N PRO A 42 -19.29 0.68 -5.69
CA PRO A 42 -18.25 1.15 -6.59
C PRO A 42 -18.43 2.63 -6.95
N VAL A 43 -17.34 3.26 -7.38
CA VAL A 43 -17.42 4.55 -8.08
C VAL A 43 -18.08 4.35 -9.45
N ARG A 44 -19.20 5.01 -9.69
CA ARG A 44 -19.94 4.98 -10.96
C ARG A 44 -19.47 6.04 -11.96
N ALA A 45 -18.96 7.17 -11.46
CA ALA A 45 -18.45 8.26 -12.27
C ALA A 45 -17.45 9.14 -11.50
N VAL A 46 -16.58 9.83 -12.22
CA VAL A 46 -15.64 10.81 -11.67
C VAL A 46 -16.06 12.22 -12.09
N GLY A 47 -16.33 13.07 -11.11
CA GLY A 47 -16.55 14.49 -11.30
C GLY A 47 -15.24 15.27 -11.23
N VAL A 48 -15.08 16.30 -12.06
CA VAL A 48 -13.95 17.23 -12.03
C VAL A 48 -14.48 18.64 -12.26
N GLU A 49 -14.31 19.52 -11.26
CA GLU A 49 -14.92 20.86 -11.21
C GLU A 49 -16.45 20.78 -11.40
N LEU A 50 -17.13 19.95 -10.58
CA LEU A 50 -18.57 19.76 -10.67
C LEU A 50 -19.35 20.99 -10.18
N GLU A 51 -20.36 21.39 -10.95
CA GLU A 51 -21.28 22.44 -10.53
C GLU A 51 -22.28 21.93 -9.47
N GLY A 52 -22.66 22.81 -8.54
CA GLY A 52 -23.75 22.53 -7.58
C GLY A 52 -23.39 21.63 -6.39
N VAL A 53 -22.14 21.19 -6.25
CA VAL A 53 -21.70 20.30 -5.15
C VAL A 53 -20.90 21.00 -4.05
N GLY A 54 -20.92 22.34 -4.03
CA GLY A 54 -20.21 23.15 -3.04
C GLY A 54 -18.80 23.53 -3.52
N ASN A 55 -17.87 23.74 -2.58
CA ASN A 55 -16.49 24.17 -2.89
C ASN A 55 -15.48 23.01 -2.87
N LEU A 56 -15.93 21.77 -2.65
CA LEU A 56 -15.09 20.56 -2.68
C LEU A 56 -15.41 19.79 -3.96
N ASP A 57 -15.21 20.46 -5.08
CA ASP A 57 -15.65 20.04 -6.40
C ASP A 57 -14.49 19.77 -7.35
N ASP A 58 -13.24 20.04 -6.95
CA ASP A 58 -12.05 19.86 -7.80
C ASP A 58 -11.98 18.44 -8.37
N VAL A 59 -12.20 17.43 -7.52
CA VAL A 59 -12.36 16.01 -7.92
C VAL A 59 -13.39 15.34 -7.01
N VAL A 60 -14.37 14.67 -7.61
CA VAL A 60 -15.45 13.98 -6.90
C VAL A 60 -15.55 12.53 -7.37
N LEU A 61 -15.55 11.56 -6.45
CA LEU A 61 -15.85 10.17 -6.76
C LEU A 61 -17.34 9.96 -6.47
N LEU A 62 -18.15 9.87 -7.53
CA LEU A 62 -19.57 9.60 -7.45
C LEU A 62 -19.78 8.10 -7.32
N ARG A 63 -20.46 7.67 -6.25
CA ARG A 63 -20.74 6.26 -5.94
C ARG A 63 -22.20 5.90 -6.23
N ASP A 64 -22.48 4.61 -6.27
CA ASP A 64 -23.85 4.09 -6.41
C ASP A 64 -24.71 4.42 -5.19
N ALA A 65 -24.11 4.33 -3.99
CA ALA A 65 -24.71 4.78 -2.74
C ALA A 65 -23.80 5.80 -2.03
N PRO A 66 -24.35 6.81 -1.34
CA PRO A 66 -23.58 7.70 -0.48
C PRO A 66 -22.73 6.93 0.56
N PRO A 67 -21.64 7.53 1.07
CA PRO A 67 -21.14 8.86 0.73
C PRO A 67 -20.38 8.89 -0.60
N ASN A 68 -20.57 9.96 -1.38
CA ASN A 68 -19.59 10.33 -2.41
C ASN A 68 -18.33 10.89 -1.73
N THR A 69 -17.19 10.79 -2.41
CA THR A 69 -15.94 11.41 -1.95
C THR A 69 -15.70 12.73 -2.66
N TYR A 70 -15.52 13.80 -1.91
CA TYR A 70 -15.31 15.17 -2.40
C TYR A 70 -13.90 15.64 -2.02
N LYS A 71 -13.05 15.87 -3.02
CA LYS A 71 -11.65 16.27 -2.83
C LYS A 71 -11.49 17.75 -3.17
N GLN A 72 -10.97 18.53 -2.24
CA GLN A 72 -10.35 19.83 -2.53
C GLN A 72 -8.85 19.63 -2.68
N VAL A 73 -8.33 19.99 -3.85
CA VAL A 73 -6.92 19.90 -4.21
C VAL A 73 -6.25 21.26 -4.05
N LYS A 74 -5.08 21.27 -3.38
CA LYS A 74 -4.24 22.46 -3.24
C LYS A 74 -2.79 22.09 -3.47
N TYR A 75 -2.17 22.72 -4.46
CA TYR A 75 -0.74 22.58 -4.71
C TYR A 75 0.00 23.88 -4.41
N ALA A 76 1.18 23.78 -3.83
CA ALA A 76 2.08 24.90 -3.62
C ALA A 76 3.48 24.57 -4.13
N VAL A 77 4.04 25.42 -4.99
CA VAL A 77 5.45 25.27 -5.43
C VAL A 77 6.41 25.44 -4.25
N ASP A 78 6.07 26.34 -3.33
CA ASP A 78 6.71 26.43 -2.02
C ASP A 78 5.77 25.89 -0.93
N SER A 79 6.09 24.69 -0.44
CA SER A 79 5.35 23.99 0.60
C SER A 79 5.87 24.29 2.02
N ALA A 80 6.75 25.28 2.22
CA ALA A 80 7.32 25.62 3.52
C ALA A 80 6.27 26.01 4.58
N THR A 81 5.14 26.59 4.18
CA THR A 81 4.01 26.82 5.09
C THR A 81 3.26 25.49 5.33
N PRO A 82 3.22 24.97 6.57
CA PRO A 82 2.47 23.77 6.89
C PRO A 82 0.97 24.04 6.95
N VAL A 83 0.18 22.97 7.03
CA VAL A 83 -1.25 23.00 7.33
C VAL A 83 -1.43 23.09 8.84
N ASN A 84 -1.98 24.22 9.29
CA ASN A 84 -2.32 24.54 10.68
C ASN A 84 -3.62 25.36 10.77
N GLU A 85 -4.02 25.76 11.98
CA GLU A 85 -5.18 26.62 12.24
C GLU A 85 -5.17 27.88 11.37
N ASP A 86 -4.05 28.59 11.29
CA ASP A 86 -3.93 29.82 10.50
C ASP A 86 -4.14 29.52 9.01
N TYR A 87 -3.51 28.48 8.47
CA TYR A 87 -3.70 28.09 7.07
C TYR A 87 -5.17 27.78 6.74
N LEU A 88 -5.88 27.10 7.64
CA LEU A 88 -7.24 26.65 7.44
C LEU A 88 -8.27 27.77 7.62
N THR A 89 -8.03 28.67 8.57
CA THR A 89 -8.97 29.74 8.97
C THR A 89 -8.69 31.09 8.31
N LYS A 90 -7.49 31.29 7.73
CA LYS A 90 -7.16 32.54 7.03
C LYS A 90 -8.08 32.76 5.81
N PRO A 91 -8.69 33.95 5.69
CA PRO A 91 -9.44 34.33 4.51
C PRO A 91 -8.61 34.23 3.22
N SER A 92 -9.28 34.02 2.09
CA SER A 92 -8.58 33.98 0.81
C SER A 92 -7.93 35.33 0.51
N VAL A 93 -6.89 35.33 -0.33
CA VAL A 93 -6.15 36.56 -0.70
C VAL A 93 -7.07 37.64 -1.30
N ASN A 94 -8.19 37.23 -1.90
CA ASN A 94 -9.18 38.12 -2.50
C ASN A 94 -10.33 38.48 -1.53
N GLY A 95 -10.17 38.26 -0.23
CA GLY A 95 -11.19 38.53 0.80
C GLY A 95 -12.34 37.51 0.84
N GLY A 96 -12.19 36.36 0.17
CA GLY A 96 -13.17 35.28 0.21
C GLY A 96 -13.07 34.42 1.47
N PRO A 97 -14.02 33.49 1.69
CA PRO A 97 -14.02 32.62 2.86
C PRO A 97 -12.76 31.76 2.93
N SER A 98 -12.38 31.40 4.16
CA SER A 98 -11.25 30.50 4.44
C SER A 98 -11.50 29.08 3.92
N ILE A 99 -10.46 28.25 3.90
CA ILE A 99 -10.56 26.85 3.48
C ILE A 99 -11.55 26.11 4.39
N LEU A 100 -11.43 26.28 5.71
CA LEU A 100 -12.30 25.63 6.68
C LEU A 100 -13.75 26.08 6.53
N THR A 101 -14.01 27.38 6.34
CA THR A 101 -15.37 27.89 6.13
C THR A 101 -15.98 27.31 4.84
N LYS A 102 -15.20 27.18 3.76
CA LYS A 102 -15.66 26.56 2.50
C LYS A 102 -16.01 25.08 2.66
N ILE A 103 -15.16 24.33 3.36
CA ILE A 103 -15.39 22.92 3.71
C ILE A 103 -16.66 22.80 4.55
N ALA A 104 -16.79 23.60 5.63
CA ALA A 104 -17.94 23.57 6.53
C ALA A 104 -19.27 23.86 5.82
N ARG A 105 -19.30 24.87 4.95
CA ARG A 105 -20.49 25.16 4.12
C ARG A 105 -20.86 24.00 3.20
N THR A 106 -19.86 23.40 2.58
CA THR A 106 -20.07 22.26 1.67
C THR A 106 -20.57 21.05 2.43
N TRP A 107 -19.97 20.73 3.59
CA TRP A 107 -20.43 19.67 4.48
C TRP A 107 -21.89 19.87 4.89
N LYS A 108 -22.25 21.04 5.43
CA LYS A 108 -23.64 21.35 5.81
C LYS A 108 -24.62 21.17 4.66
N MET A 109 -24.25 21.60 3.46
CA MET A 109 -25.08 21.44 2.27
C MET A 109 -25.27 19.96 1.91
N LEU A 110 -24.20 19.16 1.95
CA LEU A 110 -24.23 17.74 1.59
C LEU A 110 -24.92 16.86 2.64
N THR A 111 -24.98 17.29 3.91
CA THR A 111 -25.56 16.52 5.01
C THR A 111 -26.95 17.01 5.47
N ALA A 112 -27.48 18.09 4.88
CA ALA A 112 -28.75 18.71 5.30
C ALA A 112 -29.95 17.73 5.34
N ASP A 113 -30.03 16.80 4.38
CA ASP A 113 -31.15 15.86 4.24
C ASP A 113 -30.78 14.42 4.69
N SER A 114 -30.10 14.30 5.83
CA SER A 114 -29.52 13.02 6.31
C SER A 114 -28.51 12.40 5.34
N GLY A 115 -27.96 13.23 4.45
CA GLY A 115 -26.90 12.83 3.54
C GLY A 115 -25.61 12.54 4.28
N SER A 116 -24.70 11.85 3.60
CA SER A 116 -23.35 11.57 4.09
C SER A 116 -22.33 12.01 3.04
N ALA A 117 -21.21 12.56 3.48
CA ALA A 117 -20.11 12.95 2.60
C ALA A 117 -18.77 12.47 3.17
N ASP A 118 -17.88 11.98 2.30
CA ASP A 118 -16.46 11.76 2.60
C ASP A 118 -15.70 12.95 2.02
N LEU A 119 -15.07 13.77 2.87
CA LEU A 119 -14.42 15.01 2.46
C LEU A 119 -12.92 14.87 2.57
N ARG A 120 -12.17 15.37 1.59
CA ARG A 120 -10.71 15.30 1.60
C ARG A 120 -10.06 16.62 1.22
N LEU A 121 -9.07 17.04 2.01
CA LEU A 121 -8.11 18.07 1.62
C LEU A 121 -6.82 17.40 1.16
N VAL A 122 -6.52 17.51 -0.13
CA VAL A 122 -5.35 16.91 -0.78
C VAL A 122 -4.32 18.00 -1.05
N THR A 123 -3.13 17.90 -0.45
CA THR A 123 -2.06 18.88 -0.70
C THR A 123 -0.66 18.35 -0.44
N ASN A 124 0.33 18.98 -1.08
CA ASN A 124 1.75 18.75 -0.85
C ASN A 124 2.34 19.49 0.36
N ARG A 125 1.52 20.22 1.13
CA ARG A 125 1.92 20.83 2.41
C ARG A 125 1.88 19.79 3.53
N ALA A 126 2.87 19.80 4.42
CA ALA A 126 2.89 18.93 5.60
C ALA A 126 1.93 19.43 6.69
N ALA A 127 1.51 18.54 7.58
CA ALA A 127 0.82 18.94 8.82
C ALA A 127 1.81 19.64 9.75
N ASP A 128 1.36 20.68 10.45
CA ASP A 128 2.16 21.38 11.45
C ASP A 128 2.25 20.53 12.74
N PRO A 129 3.44 20.07 13.16
CA PRO A 129 3.59 19.26 14.37
C PRO A 129 3.38 20.06 15.66
N GLU A 130 3.40 21.39 15.60
CA GLU A 130 3.19 22.26 16.78
C GLU A 130 1.74 22.74 16.91
N ASP A 131 0.90 22.51 15.89
CA ASP A 131 -0.52 22.89 15.93
C ASP A 131 -1.33 21.97 16.85
N VAL A 132 -2.18 22.57 17.67
CA VAL A 132 -2.91 21.89 18.74
C VAL A 132 -3.81 20.74 18.25
N LEU A 133 -4.44 20.89 17.08
CA LEU A 133 -5.31 19.87 16.51
C LEU A 133 -4.59 19.07 15.42
N MET A 134 -3.85 19.72 14.52
CA MET A 134 -3.17 19.06 13.40
C MET A 134 -2.03 18.13 13.84
N ALA A 135 -1.35 18.40 14.95
CA ALA A 135 -0.41 17.44 15.55
C ALA A 135 -1.09 16.12 15.96
N GLY A 136 -2.41 16.16 16.17
CA GLY A 136 -3.24 14.99 16.44
C GLY A 136 -3.69 14.22 15.21
N ARG A 137 -3.34 14.65 13.99
CA ARG A 137 -3.72 13.95 12.75
C ARG A 137 -3.18 12.52 12.78
N ASP A 138 -4.07 11.57 12.52
CA ASP A 138 -3.69 10.19 12.31
C ASP A 138 -3.16 10.01 10.88
N ALA A 139 -1.89 9.61 10.74
CA ALA A 139 -1.24 9.49 9.44
C ALA A 139 -1.80 8.35 8.58
N ARG A 140 -2.51 7.37 9.16
CA ARG A 140 -3.10 6.24 8.42
C ARG A 140 -4.46 6.58 7.86
N THR A 141 -5.30 7.24 8.67
CA THR A 141 -6.67 7.58 8.28
C THR A 141 -6.78 8.97 7.65
N GLY A 142 -5.80 9.84 7.91
CA GLY A 142 -5.85 11.26 7.57
C GLY A 142 -6.80 12.05 8.47
N LEU A 143 -7.49 11.43 9.43
CA LEU A 143 -8.50 12.07 10.26
C LEU A 143 -7.87 12.73 11.50
N LEU A 144 -8.58 13.72 12.04
CA LEU A 144 -8.26 14.32 13.34
C LEU A 144 -8.96 13.62 14.51
N ILE A 145 -10.09 12.98 14.24
CA ILE A 145 -10.85 12.20 15.22
C ILE A 145 -10.23 10.80 15.33
N PRO A 146 -10.10 10.23 16.55
CA PRO A 146 -10.68 10.70 17.82
C PRO A 146 -9.83 11.72 18.59
N LYS A 147 -8.56 11.92 18.23
CA LYS A 147 -7.60 12.68 19.06
C LYS A 147 -8.03 14.13 19.27
N ALA A 148 -8.59 14.79 18.25
CA ALA A 148 -9.07 16.16 18.36
C ALA A 148 -10.27 16.31 19.31
N ALA A 149 -11.09 15.28 19.51
CA ALA A 149 -12.22 15.32 20.44
C ALA A 149 -11.81 15.13 21.92
N MET A 150 -10.58 14.73 22.20
CA MET A 150 -10.12 14.51 23.58
C MET A 150 -10.01 15.83 24.36
N GLY A 151 -10.33 15.76 25.65
CA GLY A 151 -10.23 16.88 26.60
C GLY A 151 -11.44 17.83 26.59
N GLY A 152 -11.80 18.35 27.76
CA GLY A 152 -12.92 19.27 27.92
C GLY A 152 -12.63 20.71 27.44
N ALA A 153 -13.65 21.57 27.48
CA ALA A 153 -13.62 22.94 26.93
C ALA A 153 -12.46 23.83 27.43
N ARG A 154 -11.93 23.59 28.64
CA ARG A 154 -10.81 24.36 29.21
C ARG A 154 -9.42 23.90 28.74
N SER A 155 -9.33 22.72 28.13
CA SER A 155 -8.06 22.18 27.59
C SER A 155 -7.59 22.97 26.36
N ASN A 156 -6.31 22.84 25.99
CA ASN A 156 -5.79 23.46 24.77
C ASN A 156 -6.57 22.99 23.52
N ARG A 157 -6.87 21.69 23.43
CA ARG A 157 -7.70 21.13 22.34
C ARG A 157 -9.11 21.69 22.35
N GLY A 158 -9.77 21.77 23.52
CA GLY A 158 -11.10 22.36 23.64
C GLY A 158 -11.16 23.82 23.18
N LYS A 159 -10.15 24.63 23.56
CA LYS A 159 -10.03 26.02 23.08
C LYS A 159 -9.78 26.11 21.58
N ALA A 160 -8.94 25.23 21.02
CA ALA A 160 -8.68 25.19 19.58
C ALA A 160 -9.94 24.77 18.79
N ARG A 161 -10.67 23.75 19.26
CA ARG A 161 -11.96 23.36 18.67
C ARG A 161 -12.97 24.50 18.69
N ALA A 162 -13.07 25.24 19.80
CA ALA A 162 -13.97 26.39 19.88
C ALA A 162 -13.63 27.48 18.86
N ARG A 163 -12.35 27.79 18.65
CA ARG A 163 -11.90 28.74 17.62
C ARG A 163 -12.19 28.25 16.21
N TRP A 164 -11.82 27.00 15.89
CA TRP A 164 -12.10 26.41 14.59
C TRP A 164 -13.61 26.37 14.29
N ALA A 165 -14.44 26.04 15.28
CA ALA A 165 -15.88 26.02 15.14
C ALA A 165 -16.42 27.44 14.85
N GLN A 166 -15.95 28.44 15.60
CA GLN A 166 -16.30 29.84 15.38
C GLN A 166 -15.94 30.32 13.97
N GLU A 167 -14.70 30.10 13.52
CA GLU A 167 -14.22 30.49 12.19
C GLU A 167 -14.95 29.74 11.06
N ALA A 168 -15.34 28.48 11.30
CA ALA A 168 -16.13 27.69 10.36
C ALA A 168 -17.61 28.08 10.31
N GLY A 169 -18.12 28.84 11.29
CA GLY A 169 -19.55 29.09 11.47
C GLY A 169 -20.32 27.84 11.93
N LEU A 170 -19.69 27.04 12.79
CA LEU A 170 -20.19 25.78 13.34
C LEU A 170 -20.31 25.84 14.86
N THR A 171 -21.13 24.98 15.44
CA THR A 171 -21.00 24.60 16.85
C THR A 171 -19.81 23.65 17.05
N GLU A 172 -19.32 23.49 18.28
CA GLU A 172 -18.24 22.53 18.56
C GLU A 172 -18.64 21.08 18.23
N ALA A 173 -19.91 20.72 18.43
CA ALA A 173 -20.45 19.41 18.05
C ALA A 173 -20.44 19.22 16.53
N GLU A 174 -20.96 20.20 15.78
CA GLU A 174 -20.91 20.18 14.31
C GLU A 174 -19.48 20.12 13.77
N LEU A 175 -18.52 20.80 14.42
CA LEU A 175 -17.10 20.69 14.04
C LEU A 175 -16.60 19.26 14.24
N ILE A 176 -16.91 18.61 15.36
CA ILE A 176 -16.50 17.22 15.60
C ILE A 176 -17.10 16.29 14.54
N ASP A 177 -18.37 16.48 14.18
CA ASP A 177 -19.04 15.71 13.13
C ASP A 177 -18.35 15.93 11.77
N LEU A 178 -18.04 17.18 11.41
CA LEU A 178 -17.25 17.49 10.21
C LEU A 178 -15.87 16.80 10.25
N LEU A 179 -15.13 16.91 11.36
CA LEU A 179 -13.79 16.34 11.50
C LEU A 179 -13.79 14.81 11.52
N SER A 180 -14.94 14.16 11.74
CA SER A 180 -15.09 12.71 11.64
C SER A 180 -15.14 12.22 10.19
N VAL A 181 -15.48 13.09 9.25
CA VAL A 181 -15.58 12.77 7.81
C VAL A 181 -14.60 13.56 6.92
N LEU A 182 -13.84 14.50 7.49
CA LEU A 182 -12.82 15.29 6.80
C LEU A 182 -11.43 14.66 6.98
N ARG A 183 -10.92 14.07 5.89
CA ARG A 183 -9.55 13.57 5.79
C ARG A 183 -8.59 14.65 5.30
N PHE A 184 -7.44 14.69 5.92
CA PHE A 184 -6.31 15.50 5.53
C PHE A 184 -5.31 14.56 4.86
N ASP A 185 -5.23 14.60 3.53
CA ASP A 185 -4.34 13.77 2.73
C ASP A 185 -3.03 14.55 2.51
N LEU A 186 -2.12 14.45 3.49
CA LEU A 186 -0.91 15.28 3.65
C LEU A 186 0.31 14.47 4.18
N PRO A 187 1.56 14.92 3.90
CA PRO A 187 1.95 15.68 2.71
C PRO A 187 2.01 14.73 1.51
N LEU A 188 1.27 15.05 0.44
CA LEU A 188 1.33 14.28 -0.81
C LEU A 188 2.08 15.11 -1.87
N ASP A 189 3.40 15.04 -1.86
CA ASP A 189 4.20 15.72 -2.90
C ASP A 189 4.07 15.07 -4.28
N MET A 190 4.54 15.76 -5.32
CA MET A 190 4.40 15.30 -6.70
C MET A 190 5.09 13.95 -6.92
N VAL A 191 6.26 13.72 -6.32
CA VAL A 191 7.03 12.50 -6.51
C VAL A 191 6.30 11.32 -5.88
N TRP A 192 5.89 11.47 -4.62
CA TRP A 192 5.08 10.48 -3.91
C TRP A 192 3.80 10.16 -4.68
N TYR A 193 3.11 11.18 -5.18
CA TYR A 193 1.83 11.01 -5.86
C TYR A 193 2.01 10.25 -7.17
N GLN A 194 3.02 10.59 -7.97
CA GLN A 194 3.35 9.87 -9.20
C GLN A 194 3.73 8.41 -8.92
N GLU A 195 4.50 8.12 -7.87
CA GLU A 195 4.84 6.75 -7.47
C GLU A 195 3.59 5.96 -7.06
N ASN A 196 2.72 6.55 -6.22
CA ASN A 196 1.48 5.91 -5.78
C ASN A 196 0.55 5.62 -6.97
N LEU A 197 0.37 6.59 -7.88
CA LEU A 197 -0.47 6.39 -9.06
C LEU A 197 0.07 5.31 -9.99
N ARG A 198 1.39 5.22 -10.18
CA ARG A 198 1.98 4.15 -10.99
C ARG A 198 1.71 2.77 -10.37
N LEU A 199 1.77 2.65 -9.04
CA LEU A 199 1.37 1.42 -8.36
C LEU A 199 -0.12 1.12 -8.58
N LEU A 200 -0.99 2.13 -8.44
CA LEU A 200 -2.42 1.98 -8.67
C LEU A 200 -2.73 1.57 -10.14
N MET A 201 -2.02 2.15 -11.11
CA MET A 201 -2.09 1.76 -12.52
C MET A 201 -1.71 0.29 -12.70
N ALA A 202 -0.60 -0.15 -12.09
CA ALA A 202 -0.14 -1.53 -12.19
C ALA A 202 -1.17 -2.53 -11.64
N VAL A 203 -1.73 -2.27 -10.45
CA VAL A 203 -2.75 -3.18 -9.86
C VAL A 203 -4.10 -3.12 -10.58
N THR A 204 -4.38 -2.01 -11.29
CA THR A 204 -5.56 -1.87 -12.17
C THR A 204 -5.34 -2.56 -13.54
N GLY A 205 -4.17 -3.17 -13.76
CA GLY A 205 -3.86 -3.88 -15.01
C GLY A 205 -3.45 -2.96 -16.16
N LEU A 206 -2.96 -1.77 -15.84
CA LEU A 206 -2.49 -0.79 -16.82
C LEU A 206 -0.95 -0.73 -16.87
N ARG A 207 -0.42 -0.21 -17.99
CA ARG A 207 0.97 0.22 -18.08
C ARG A 207 1.21 1.28 -17.00
N HIS A 208 2.37 1.20 -16.35
CA HIS A 208 2.69 2.02 -15.18
C HIS A 208 4.05 2.72 -15.33
N ASP A 209 4.53 2.88 -16.57
CA ASP A 209 5.68 3.72 -16.88
C ASP A 209 5.30 5.21 -16.84
N GLN A 210 6.31 6.08 -16.84
CA GLN A 210 6.13 7.53 -16.73
C GLN A 210 5.25 8.10 -17.87
N ARG A 211 5.41 7.57 -19.09
CA ARG A 211 4.65 8.04 -20.25
C ARG A 211 3.18 7.66 -20.12
N ALA A 212 2.87 6.44 -19.66
CA ALA A 212 1.50 6.02 -19.39
C ALA A 212 0.78 6.92 -18.37
N LEU A 213 1.48 7.33 -17.31
CA LEU A 213 0.97 8.28 -16.32
C LEU A 213 0.64 9.65 -16.94
N GLU A 214 1.56 10.19 -17.73
CA GLU A 214 1.41 11.47 -18.41
C GLU A 214 0.27 11.45 -19.44
N GLU A 215 0.10 10.35 -20.17
CA GLU A 215 -0.98 10.14 -21.12
C GLU A 215 -2.36 10.19 -20.44
N GLY A 216 -2.50 9.54 -19.27
CA GLY A 216 -3.72 9.58 -18.45
C GLY A 216 -4.06 10.99 -17.94
N ALA A 217 -3.10 11.68 -17.33
CA ALA A 217 -3.30 13.05 -16.85
C ALA A 217 -3.61 14.04 -17.99
N THR A 218 -2.95 13.88 -19.15
CA THR A 218 -3.20 14.70 -20.34
C THR A 218 -4.60 14.46 -20.90
N TRP A 219 -5.09 13.21 -20.87
CA TRP A 219 -6.46 12.90 -21.25
C TRP A 219 -7.48 13.61 -20.35
N VAL A 220 -7.31 13.56 -19.02
CA VAL A 220 -8.15 14.32 -18.08
C VAL A 220 -8.17 15.80 -18.46
N ALA A 221 -6.98 16.41 -18.59
CA ALA A 221 -6.86 17.83 -18.92
C ALA A 221 -7.58 18.20 -20.22
N LYS A 222 -7.50 17.32 -21.23
CA LYS A 222 -8.19 17.51 -22.51
C LYS A 222 -9.70 17.47 -22.36
N VAL A 223 -10.24 16.44 -21.70
CA VAL A 223 -11.68 16.25 -21.52
C VAL A 223 -12.30 17.42 -20.74
N VAL A 224 -11.61 17.89 -19.70
CA VAL A 224 -12.00 19.09 -18.93
C VAL A 224 -12.04 20.33 -19.81
N ARG A 225 -11.01 20.58 -20.62
CA ARG A 225 -10.98 21.74 -21.55
C ARG A 225 -12.08 21.69 -22.61
N GLU A 226 -12.56 20.50 -22.95
CA GLU A 226 -13.69 20.29 -23.86
C GLU A 226 -15.06 20.49 -23.16
N GLY A 227 -15.06 20.89 -21.88
CA GLY A 227 -16.26 21.23 -21.11
C GLY A 227 -16.96 20.03 -20.45
N ARG A 228 -16.36 18.84 -20.49
CA ARG A 228 -16.89 17.66 -19.82
C ARG A 228 -16.42 17.65 -18.35
N ARG A 229 -17.37 17.59 -17.42
CA ARG A 229 -17.13 17.61 -15.97
C ARG A 229 -17.38 16.27 -15.27
N GLU A 230 -18.05 15.33 -15.92
CA GLU A 230 -18.32 13.99 -15.41
C GLU A 230 -17.76 12.94 -16.37
N PHE A 231 -16.95 12.01 -15.85
CA PHE A 231 -16.32 10.92 -16.59
C PHE A 231 -16.96 9.60 -16.17
N THR A 232 -17.67 8.96 -17.10
CA THR A 232 -18.29 7.66 -16.87
C THR A 232 -17.30 6.52 -17.10
N LEU A 233 -17.61 5.32 -16.61
CA LEU A 233 -16.83 4.12 -16.87
C LEU A 233 -16.53 3.92 -18.37
N THR A 234 -17.54 4.02 -19.22
CA THR A 234 -17.38 3.87 -20.67
C THR A 234 -16.40 4.89 -21.26
N MET A 235 -16.39 6.13 -20.76
CA MET A 235 -15.44 7.14 -21.22
C MET A 235 -14.01 6.81 -20.82
N VAL A 236 -13.81 6.37 -19.58
CA VAL A 236 -12.48 6.00 -19.05
C VAL A 236 -11.96 4.73 -19.75
N GLU A 237 -12.79 3.71 -19.95
CA GLU A 237 -12.43 2.50 -20.69
C GLU A 237 -12.06 2.80 -22.15
N ALA A 238 -12.82 3.68 -22.82
CA ALA A 238 -12.51 4.11 -24.17
C ALA A 238 -11.18 4.89 -24.23
N ALA A 239 -10.86 5.67 -23.20
CA ALA A 239 -9.58 6.35 -23.08
C ALA A 239 -8.42 5.36 -22.90
N VAL A 240 -8.56 4.40 -21.98
CA VAL A 240 -7.58 3.32 -21.76
C VAL A 240 -7.29 2.57 -23.05
N ALA A 241 -8.33 2.20 -23.80
CA ALA A 241 -8.19 1.52 -25.08
C ALA A 241 -7.50 2.41 -26.13
N LYS A 242 -7.92 3.67 -26.27
CA LYS A 242 -7.36 4.61 -27.26
C LYS A 242 -5.90 4.96 -27.00
N LEU A 243 -5.51 5.05 -25.73
CA LEU A 243 -4.15 5.36 -25.29
C LEU A 243 -3.25 4.12 -25.20
N ASP A 244 -3.78 2.93 -25.48
CA ASP A 244 -3.04 1.65 -25.39
C ASP A 244 -2.42 1.43 -23.99
N LEU A 245 -3.22 1.69 -22.94
CA LEU A 245 -2.75 1.62 -21.57
C LEU A 245 -2.91 0.23 -20.94
N LYS A 246 -3.57 -0.73 -21.58
CA LYS A 246 -3.81 -2.05 -20.99
C LYS A 246 -2.54 -2.89 -20.95
N ALA A 247 -2.22 -3.48 -19.80
CA ALA A 247 -1.07 -4.37 -19.60
C ALA A 247 -1.45 -5.75 -19.05
N GLY A 248 -2.58 -5.87 -18.35
CA GLY A 248 -3.01 -7.12 -17.72
C GLY A 248 -4.44 -7.04 -17.18
N PRO A 249 -4.88 -8.05 -16.40
CA PRO A 249 -6.14 -7.95 -15.68
C PRO A 249 -6.01 -6.93 -14.53
N ALA A 250 -7.12 -6.26 -14.21
CA ALA A 250 -7.24 -5.62 -12.91
C ALA A 250 -7.24 -6.69 -11.82
N ARG A 251 -6.61 -6.39 -10.69
CA ARG A 251 -6.39 -7.34 -9.58
C ARG A 251 -7.07 -6.81 -8.33
N ALA A 252 -7.64 -7.71 -7.54
CA ALA A 252 -8.04 -7.36 -6.18
C ALA A 252 -6.78 -7.02 -5.37
N VAL A 253 -6.84 -6.00 -4.52
CA VAL A 253 -5.69 -5.53 -3.75
C VAL A 253 -5.78 -6.06 -2.32
N LEU A 254 -4.79 -6.86 -1.95
CA LEU A 254 -4.54 -7.31 -0.59
C LEU A 254 -3.36 -6.51 -0.02
N SER A 255 -3.66 -5.56 0.86
CA SER A 255 -2.65 -4.76 1.55
C SER A 255 -2.24 -5.43 2.85
N ILE A 256 -0.93 -5.60 3.07
CA ILE A 256 -0.40 -6.16 4.32
C ILE A 256 0.76 -5.28 4.81
N ALA A 257 0.69 -4.87 6.07
CA ALA A 257 1.68 -3.97 6.66
C ALA A 257 2.14 -4.50 8.02
N THR A 258 3.40 -4.94 8.11
CA THR A 258 4.05 -5.36 9.37
C THR A 258 5.14 -4.38 9.82
N LEU A 259 5.57 -3.47 8.95
CA LEU A 259 6.66 -2.51 9.23
C LEU A 259 6.14 -1.08 9.29
N LYS A 260 5.58 -0.62 8.17
CA LYS A 260 5.03 0.73 7.95
C LYS A 260 3.69 0.67 7.22
N PRO A 261 2.80 1.64 7.41
CA PRO A 261 1.52 1.67 6.73
C PRO A 261 1.69 1.60 5.22
N ASP A 262 0.79 0.90 4.55
CA ASP A 262 0.76 0.81 3.08
C ASP A 262 -0.04 1.98 2.50
N PRO A 263 0.53 2.78 1.58
CA PRO A 263 -0.20 3.84 0.87
C PRO A 263 -1.48 3.38 0.20
N LEU A 264 -1.53 2.14 -0.29
CA LEU A 264 -2.69 1.59 -0.98
C LEU A 264 -3.72 0.94 -0.03
N ALA A 265 -3.52 0.97 1.29
CA ALA A 265 -4.43 0.31 2.24
C ALA A 265 -5.86 0.86 2.18
N SER A 266 -6.04 2.15 1.90
CA SER A 266 -7.36 2.80 1.80
C SER A 266 -8.10 2.44 0.51
N ASP A 267 -7.37 2.03 -0.52
CA ASP A 267 -7.88 1.54 -1.80
C ASP A 267 -7.85 0.00 -1.89
N ALA A 268 -7.47 -0.69 -0.82
CA ALA A 268 -7.38 -2.15 -0.82
C ALA A 268 -8.77 -2.79 -0.69
N ASP A 269 -8.95 -3.94 -1.34
CA ASP A 269 -10.17 -4.75 -1.15
C ASP A 269 -10.14 -5.48 0.20
N HIS A 270 -8.94 -5.78 0.71
CA HIS A 270 -8.73 -6.21 2.08
C HIS A 270 -7.37 -5.69 2.59
N ALA A 271 -7.34 -5.17 3.82
CA ALA A 271 -6.13 -4.65 4.45
C ALA A 271 -5.86 -5.32 5.80
N ILE A 272 -4.65 -5.84 5.99
CA ILE A 272 -4.14 -6.40 7.23
C ILE A 272 -3.06 -5.45 7.76
N ASP A 273 -3.44 -4.54 8.65
CA ASP A 273 -2.52 -3.60 9.29
C ASP A 273 -2.08 -4.12 10.66
N TRP A 274 -0.82 -4.54 10.72
CA TRP A 274 -0.13 -5.03 11.91
C TRP A 274 1.00 -4.11 12.37
N VAL A 275 1.08 -2.88 11.84
CA VAL A 275 2.18 -1.95 12.09
C VAL A 275 2.36 -1.66 13.58
N ASP A 276 1.28 -1.48 14.34
CA ASP A 276 1.35 -1.23 15.80
C ASP A 276 1.34 -2.51 16.65
N ARG A 277 1.27 -3.68 15.99
CA ARG A 277 1.25 -4.98 16.65
C ARG A 277 2.62 -5.62 16.70
N PHE A 278 3.64 -4.98 16.15
CA PHE A 278 5.04 -5.42 16.18
C PHE A 278 5.87 -4.62 17.18
N GLU A 279 6.79 -5.29 17.86
CA GLU A 279 7.77 -4.71 18.77
C GLU A 279 8.86 -3.95 17.99
N GLY A 280 9.06 -2.67 18.31
CA GLY A 280 10.14 -1.84 17.78
C GLY A 280 9.76 -0.36 17.65
N ASP A 281 10.66 0.53 18.06
CA ASP A 281 10.42 1.99 18.11
C ASP A 281 10.50 2.68 16.74
N SER A 282 10.88 1.96 15.69
CA SER A 282 10.93 2.47 14.31
C SER A 282 10.46 1.43 13.31
N ASP A 283 10.03 1.88 12.14
CA ASP A 283 9.58 1.01 11.04
C ASP A 283 10.58 -0.12 10.71
N TYR A 284 11.89 0.13 10.87
CA TYR A 284 12.95 -0.83 10.55
C TYR A 284 13.35 -1.75 11.72
N ALA A 285 12.93 -1.40 12.94
CA ALA A 285 13.15 -2.20 14.15
C ALA A 285 12.05 -3.23 14.41
N LYS A 286 10.91 -3.15 13.73
CA LYS A 286 9.73 -4.01 13.93
C LYS A 286 9.92 -5.45 13.50
N ARG A 287 10.32 -6.34 14.41
CA ARG A 287 10.81 -7.70 14.05
C ARG A 287 9.87 -8.85 14.44
N ARG A 288 9.11 -8.69 15.52
CA ARG A 288 8.16 -9.71 15.99
C ARG A 288 6.89 -9.10 16.59
N PRO A 289 5.78 -9.87 16.69
CA PRO A 289 4.58 -9.42 17.39
C PRO A 289 4.83 -9.02 18.84
N LEU A 290 4.31 -7.87 19.24
CA LEU A 290 4.28 -7.39 20.62
C LEU A 290 3.07 -8.03 21.35
N PRO A 291 3.25 -8.60 22.56
CA PRO A 291 2.15 -9.11 23.36
C PRO A 291 1.03 -8.05 23.55
N PRO A 292 -0.26 -8.45 23.52
CA PRO A 292 -0.76 -9.82 23.45
C PRO A 292 -0.85 -10.40 22.02
N ASN A 293 -0.35 -9.68 21.01
CA ASN A 293 -0.38 -10.15 19.63
C ASN A 293 0.59 -11.32 19.44
N THR A 294 0.23 -12.28 18.58
CA THR A 294 1.04 -13.49 18.37
C THR A 294 1.21 -13.80 16.89
N TRP A 295 2.26 -14.57 16.56
CA TRP A 295 2.44 -15.10 15.20
C TRP A 295 1.24 -15.93 14.74
N ALA A 296 0.61 -16.71 15.63
CA ALA A 296 -0.58 -17.50 15.32
C ALA A 296 -1.79 -16.63 14.90
N GLN A 297 -1.97 -15.47 15.52
CA GLN A 297 -3.00 -14.51 15.10
C GLN A 297 -2.69 -13.92 13.73
N LEU A 298 -1.43 -13.56 13.45
CA LEU A 298 -1.05 -13.08 12.12
C LEU A 298 -1.24 -14.16 11.05
N GLN A 299 -0.96 -15.42 11.40
CA GLN A 299 -1.21 -16.57 10.53
C GLN A 299 -2.70 -16.66 10.18
N ALA A 300 -3.57 -16.62 11.19
CA ALA A 300 -5.01 -16.70 11.01
C ALA A 300 -5.56 -15.51 10.19
N ASP A 301 -5.07 -14.29 10.43
CA ASP A 301 -5.47 -13.10 9.67
C ASP A 301 -5.11 -13.26 8.18
N ILE A 302 -3.90 -13.75 7.86
CA ILE A 302 -3.46 -13.97 6.48
C ILE A 302 -4.20 -15.13 5.83
N GLU A 303 -4.43 -16.23 6.53
CA GLU A 303 -5.17 -17.41 6.03
C GLU A 303 -6.66 -17.11 5.78
N ALA A 304 -7.24 -16.14 6.50
CA ALA A 304 -8.60 -15.68 6.28
C ALA A 304 -8.76 -14.75 5.06
N ALA A 305 -7.66 -14.16 4.57
CA ALA A 305 -7.67 -13.14 3.51
C ALA A 305 -8.44 -13.56 2.23
N PRO A 306 -8.34 -14.80 1.70
CA PRO A 306 -9.10 -15.21 0.52
C PRO A 306 -10.62 -15.07 0.69
N GLY A 307 -11.14 -15.27 1.91
CA GLY A 307 -12.57 -15.13 2.22
C GLY A 307 -13.02 -13.69 2.42
N ALA A 308 -12.08 -12.75 2.63
CA ALA A 308 -12.34 -11.33 2.77
C ALA A 308 -12.28 -10.58 1.42
N LEU A 309 -11.68 -11.18 0.39
CA LEU A 309 -11.64 -10.63 -0.96
C LEU A 309 -12.98 -10.83 -1.70
N PRO A 310 -13.27 -10.04 -2.74
CA PRO A 310 -14.49 -10.19 -3.52
C PRO A 310 -14.68 -11.61 -4.07
N ALA A 311 -15.93 -12.09 -4.07
CA ALA A 311 -16.24 -13.45 -4.51
C ALA A 311 -15.81 -13.72 -5.96
N GLY A 312 -15.14 -14.86 -6.18
CA GLY A 312 -14.62 -15.25 -7.49
C GLY A 312 -13.31 -14.57 -7.89
N THR A 313 -12.65 -13.86 -6.97
CA THR A 313 -11.32 -13.30 -7.19
C THR A 313 -10.30 -14.40 -7.47
N THR A 314 -9.69 -14.36 -8.65
CA THR A 314 -8.56 -15.23 -9.02
C THR A 314 -7.26 -14.47 -9.18
N ALA A 315 -7.31 -13.16 -9.45
CA ALA A 315 -6.13 -12.33 -9.64
C ALA A 315 -5.99 -11.34 -8.48
N VAL A 316 -4.90 -11.45 -7.71
CA VAL A 316 -4.66 -10.67 -6.49
C VAL A 316 -3.31 -9.96 -6.60
N SER A 317 -3.28 -8.68 -6.22
CA SER A 317 -2.07 -7.89 -6.01
C SER A 317 -1.81 -7.75 -4.53
N VAL A 318 -0.62 -8.16 -4.09
CA VAL A 318 -0.14 -8.00 -2.71
C VAL A 318 0.71 -6.74 -2.62
N THR A 319 0.32 -5.84 -1.73
CA THR A 319 0.97 -4.54 -1.49
C THR A 319 1.36 -4.36 -0.02
N GLY A 320 2.14 -3.32 0.26
CA GLY A 320 2.54 -2.94 1.60
C GLY A 320 3.96 -3.31 1.98
N SER A 321 4.22 -3.37 3.29
CA SER A 321 5.55 -3.59 3.84
C SER A 321 5.55 -4.84 4.69
N ILE A 322 5.93 -5.95 4.06
CA ILE A 322 5.74 -7.29 4.59
C ILE A 322 7.09 -7.89 4.93
N ARG A 323 7.18 -8.44 6.13
CA ARG A 323 8.26 -9.32 6.59
C ARG A 323 8.34 -10.61 5.75
N LEU A 324 9.48 -11.30 5.74
CA LEU A 324 9.68 -12.41 4.79
C LEU A 324 8.85 -13.65 5.13
N ALA A 325 8.71 -14.01 6.40
CA ALA A 325 7.87 -15.14 6.77
C ALA A 325 6.39 -14.87 6.44
N PRO A 326 5.81 -13.69 6.75
CA PRO A 326 4.44 -13.38 6.33
C PRO A 326 4.27 -13.30 4.82
N ALA A 327 5.26 -12.76 4.09
CA ALA A 327 5.23 -12.72 2.62
C ALA A 327 5.20 -14.14 2.01
N PHE A 328 5.98 -15.06 2.55
CA PHE A 328 5.93 -16.46 2.17
C PHE A 328 4.56 -17.09 2.50
N LEU A 329 4.04 -16.85 3.70
CA LEU A 329 2.73 -17.34 4.11
C LEU A 329 1.63 -16.89 3.16
N VAL A 330 1.61 -15.61 2.75
CA VAL A 330 0.67 -15.08 1.75
C VAL A 330 0.73 -15.90 0.46
N GLY A 331 1.94 -16.19 -0.04
CA GLY A 331 2.12 -17.09 -1.16
C GLY A 331 1.46 -18.45 -0.93
N THR A 332 1.69 -19.06 0.23
CA THR A 332 1.12 -20.37 0.56
C THR A 332 -0.39 -20.37 0.84
N THR A 333 -0.98 -19.23 1.20
CA THR A 333 -2.43 -19.08 1.34
C THR A 333 -3.08 -19.05 -0.05
N PHE A 334 -2.47 -18.34 -0.99
CA PHE A 334 -2.92 -18.22 -2.37
C PHE A 334 -2.13 -19.15 -3.29
N ARG A 335 -2.16 -20.47 -3.02
CA ARG A 335 -1.37 -21.45 -3.80
C ARG A 335 -1.80 -21.48 -5.25
N MET A 336 -0.87 -21.74 -6.15
CA MET A 336 -1.20 -21.94 -7.56
C MET A 336 -2.27 -23.02 -7.79
N VAL A 337 -2.31 -24.07 -6.97
CA VAL A 337 -3.30 -25.16 -7.12
C VAL A 337 -4.74 -24.73 -6.84
N THR A 338 -4.95 -23.56 -6.23
CA THR A 338 -6.29 -22.98 -6.03
C THR A 338 -6.74 -22.12 -7.22
N GLY A 339 -5.89 -21.97 -8.25
CA GLY A 339 -6.15 -21.11 -9.40
C GLY A 339 -5.83 -19.64 -9.17
N ALA A 340 -5.20 -19.30 -8.03
CA ALA A 340 -4.81 -17.92 -7.71
C ALA A 340 -3.58 -17.47 -8.54
N ASP A 341 -3.75 -16.33 -9.22
CA ASP A 341 -2.69 -15.53 -9.83
C ASP A 341 -2.33 -14.39 -8.88
N LEU A 342 -1.20 -14.54 -8.19
CA LEU A 342 -0.63 -13.48 -7.37
C LEU A 342 0.26 -12.57 -8.19
N ALA A 343 0.21 -11.29 -7.89
CA ALA A 343 1.23 -10.32 -8.20
C ALA A 343 1.65 -9.58 -6.92
N VAL A 344 2.91 -9.14 -6.85
CA VAL A 344 3.44 -8.45 -5.68
C VAL A 344 4.29 -7.27 -6.12
N VAL A 345 4.14 -6.14 -5.44
CA VAL A 345 4.95 -4.96 -5.69
C VAL A 345 6.34 -5.17 -5.08
N GLN A 346 7.33 -5.50 -5.91
CA GLN A 346 8.73 -5.61 -5.52
C GLN A 346 9.43 -4.27 -5.72
N ARG A 347 9.93 -3.68 -4.64
CA ARG A 347 10.77 -2.48 -4.72
C ARG A 347 12.19 -2.88 -5.15
N GLY A 348 12.72 -2.24 -6.20
CA GLY A 348 14.07 -2.47 -6.71
C GLY A 348 14.86 -1.18 -6.91
N ARG A 349 16.13 -1.31 -7.27
CA ARG A 349 17.04 -0.16 -7.50
C ARG A 349 16.58 0.76 -8.65
N THR A 350 15.90 0.20 -9.64
CA THR A 350 15.38 0.91 -10.82
C THR A 350 13.92 1.35 -10.66
N GLY A 351 13.37 1.27 -9.45
CA GLY A 351 11.97 1.54 -9.13
C GLY A 351 11.20 0.29 -8.72
N SER A 352 9.92 0.48 -8.42
CA SER A 352 9.02 -0.64 -8.09
C SER A 352 8.58 -1.37 -9.35
N GLN A 353 8.61 -2.71 -9.32
CA GLN A 353 8.11 -3.58 -10.37
C GLN A 353 6.98 -4.47 -9.81
N LEU A 354 6.03 -4.83 -10.66
CA LEU A 354 5.03 -5.83 -10.33
C LEU A 354 5.56 -7.21 -10.72
N TRP A 355 5.75 -8.10 -9.75
CA TRP A 355 6.15 -9.48 -10.00
C TRP A 355 4.93 -10.39 -9.93
N SER A 356 4.52 -10.99 -11.05
CA SER A 356 3.37 -11.91 -11.12
C SER A 356 3.77 -13.37 -11.21
N THR A 357 3.04 -14.24 -10.52
CA THR A 357 3.10 -15.70 -10.66
C THR A 357 2.75 -16.20 -12.07
N SER A 358 2.11 -15.38 -12.89
CA SER A 358 1.70 -15.68 -14.27
C SER A 358 2.72 -15.24 -15.32
N ASP A 359 3.77 -14.50 -14.94
CA ASP A 359 4.78 -14.06 -15.88
C ASP A 359 5.54 -15.28 -16.46
N PRO A 360 5.72 -15.34 -17.78
CA PRO A 360 6.25 -16.51 -18.45
C PRO A 360 7.76 -16.66 -18.22
N PHE A 361 8.21 -17.91 -18.15
CA PHE A 361 9.63 -18.28 -18.21
C PHE A 361 9.77 -19.58 -19.02
N ASP A 362 10.86 -19.72 -19.78
CA ASP A 362 11.04 -20.89 -20.65
C ASP A 362 11.53 -22.13 -19.89
N THR A 363 12.41 -21.93 -18.90
CA THR A 363 13.04 -23.03 -18.16
C THR A 363 13.26 -22.63 -16.71
N ALA A 364 12.97 -23.55 -15.79
CA ALA A 364 13.24 -23.36 -14.37
C ALA A 364 14.75 -23.22 -14.13
N LEU A 365 15.14 -22.24 -13.32
CA LEU A 365 16.54 -22.01 -12.97
C LEU A 365 17.00 -23.05 -11.96
N THR A 366 18.16 -23.67 -12.18
CA THR A 366 18.74 -24.58 -11.16
C THR A 366 19.41 -23.73 -10.07
N PRO A 367 18.98 -23.82 -8.80
CA PRO A 367 19.64 -23.07 -7.73
C PRO A 367 21.04 -23.62 -7.48
N GLY A 368 21.95 -22.77 -7.00
CA GLY A 368 23.17 -23.25 -6.34
C GLY A 368 22.79 -23.96 -5.04
N VAL A 369 23.53 -25.01 -4.67
CA VAL A 369 23.21 -25.87 -3.52
C VAL A 369 24.46 -26.10 -2.69
N TRP A 370 24.37 -25.80 -1.40
CA TRP A 370 25.40 -26.11 -0.41
C TRP A 370 24.77 -26.87 0.75
N GLU A 371 25.47 -27.88 1.27
CA GLU A 371 24.98 -28.70 2.37
C GLU A 371 25.96 -28.67 3.54
N TYR A 372 25.42 -28.56 4.75
CA TYR A 372 26.18 -28.54 6.00
C TYR A 372 25.58 -29.56 6.97
N GLU A 373 26.38 -30.54 7.39
CA GLU A 373 25.97 -31.54 8.38
C GLU A 373 25.85 -30.90 9.77
N ILE A 374 24.81 -31.28 10.51
CA ILE A 374 24.49 -30.79 11.87
C ILE A 374 24.38 -31.97 12.84
N GLY A 375 23.67 -33.04 12.44
CA GLY A 375 23.59 -34.28 13.20
C GLY A 375 22.71 -34.23 14.47
N GLN A 376 21.74 -33.32 14.55
CA GLN A 376 20.88 -33.12 15.74
C GLN A 376 19.50 -33.79 15.66
N GLY A 377 19.16 -34.43 14.53
CA GLY A 377 17.90 -35.16 14.37
C GLY A 377 17.69 -35.67 12.94
N ASP A 378 16.44 -35.90 12.55
CA ASP A 378 16.03 -36.45 11.25
C ASP A 378 15.25 -35.47 10.37
N GLU A 379 15.04 -34.24 10.82
CA GLU A 379 14.43 -33.15 10.04
C GLU A 379 15.51 -32.43 9.20
N VAL A 380 15.12 -31.47 8.34
CA VAL A 380 16.06 -30.71 7.49
C VAL A 380 15.87 -29.21 7.63
N ALA A 381 16.96 -28.44 7.68
CA ALA A 381 16.91 -26.99 7.57
C ALA A 381 17.17 -26.56 6.13
N ILE A 382 16.45 -25.55 5.66
CA ILE A 382 16.57 -24.93 4.33
C ILE A 382 16.78 -23.43 4.51
N ALA A 383 17.85 -22.89 3.93
CA ALA A 383 18.07 -21.44 3.84
C ALA A 383 17.98 -20.97 2.39
N ILE A 384 17.17 -19.95 2.13
CA ILE A 384 17.10 -19.28 0.82
C ILE A 384 18.01 -18.05 0.86
N ALA A 385 19.19 -18.16 0.25
CA ALA A 385 20.25 -17.16 0.29
C ALA A 385 20.36 -16.44 -1.07
N VAL A 386 19.53 -15.41 -1.26
CA VAL A 386 19.40 -14.69 -2.54
C VAL A 386 19.82 -13.23 -2.42
N ALA A 387 19.28 -12.50 -1.46
CA ALA A 387 19.63 -11.10 -1.21
C ALA A 387 20.88 -10.99 -0.34
N ALA A 388 20.99 -11.87 0.66
CA ALA A 388 22.11 -12.00 1.58
C ALA A 388 22.40 -13.48 1.85
N ASP A 389 23.55 -13.77 2.44
CA ASP A 389 23.93 -15.11 2.89
C ASP A 389 23.71 -15.24 4.41
N PRO A 390 22.66 -15.96 4.86
CA PRO A 390 22.35 -16.15 6.27
C PRO A 390 23.02 -17.40 6.87
N THR A 391 23.95 -18.04 6.15
CA THR A 391 24.42 -19.39 6.48
C THR A 391 25.01 -19.49 7.88
N GLU A 392 25.89 -18.56 8.27
CA GLU A 392 26.54 -18.59 9.60
C GLU A 392 25.50 -18.42 10.72
N ASP A 393 24.65 -17.39 10.61
CA ASP A 393 23.59 -17.10 11.60
C ASP A 393 22.61 -18.28 11.75
N VAL A 394 22.22 -18.93 10.65
CA VAL A 394 21.33 -20.09 10.68
C VAL A 394 22.03 -21.29 11.32
N LEU A 395 23.29 -21.54 11.01
CA LEU A 395 24.05 -22.64 11.63
C LEU A 395 24.22 -22.45 13.13
N GLU A 396 24.50 -21.22 13.58
CA GLU A 396 24.58 -20.88 15.00
C GLU A 396 23.23 -21.12 15.68
N TYR A 397 22.15 -20.54 15.14
CA TYR A 397 20.80 -20.73 15.66
C TYR A 397 20.39 -22.20 15.81
N LEU A 398 20.58 -23.00 14.75
CA LEU A 398 20.19 -24.41 14.74
C LEU A 398 20.92 -25.20 15.83
N ARG A 399 22.20 -24.90 16.08
CA ARG A 399 23.00 -25.55 17.11
C ARG A 399 22.62 -25.11 18.51
N GLU A 400 22.50 -23.81 18.74
CA GLU A 400 22.16 -23.26 20.05
C GLU A 400 20.78 -23.68 20.53
N GLN A 401 19.79 -23.68 19.62
CA GLN A 401 18.42 -24.08 19.94
C GLN A 401 18.21 -25.61 19.88
N ASN A 402 19.26 -26.38 19.56
CA ASN A 402 19.22 -27.83 19.39
C ASN A 402 18.02 -28.29 18.51
N VAL A 403 17.81 -27.59 17.39
CA VAL A 403 16.73 -27.91 16.44
C VAL A 403 17.03 -29.31 15.86
N PRO A 404 16.03 -30.22 15.74
CA PRO A 404 16.27 -31.64 15.44
C PRO A 404 16.53 -31.90 13.94
N VAL A 405 17.47 -31.18 13.35
CA VAL A 405 17.83 -31.28 11.94
C VAL A 405 19.10 -32.10 11.74
N SER A 406 19.12 -32.92 10.69
CA SER A 406 20.32 -33.67 10.30
C SER A 406 21.32 -32.77 9.58
N LYS A 407 20.82 -31.84 8.74
CA LYS A 407 21.63 -30.95 7.91
C LYS A 407 20.91 -29.66 7.55
N LEU A 408 21.69 -28.66 7.13
CA LEU A 408 21.24 -27.43 6.48
C LEU A 408 21.53 -27.50 4.97
N ILE A 409 20.52 -27.21 4.15
CA ILE A 409 20.64 -27.01 2.70
C ILE A 409 20.48 -25.52 2.40
N VAL A 410 21.51 -24.90 1.84
CA VAL A 410 21.49 -23.50 1.41
C VAL A 410 21.28 -23.44 -0.09
N LEU A 411 20.24 -22.70 -0.51
CA LEU A 411 19.85 -22.53 -1.90
C LEU A 411 20.11 -21.08 -2.35
N THR A 412 20.90 -20.92 -3.41
CA THR A 412 21.30 -19.62 -3.96
C THR A 412 20.81 -19.43 -5.39
N PRO A 413 20.87 -18.20 -5.96
CA PRO A 413 20.68 -17.99 -7.39
C PRO A 413 21.63 -18.85 -8.22
N SER A 414 21.32 -19.09 -9.51
CA SER A 414 22.15 -19.94 -10.37
C SER A 414 23.59 -19.44 -10.55
N SER A 415 23.86 -18.16 -10.32
CA SER A 415 25.22 -17.59 -10.28
C SER A 415 26.04 -18.07 -9.08
N GLY A 416 25.40 -18.70 -8.08
CA GLY A 416 26.03 -19.18 -6.86
C GLY A 416 26.23 -18.11 -5.77
N THR A 417 26.05 -16.83 -6.08
CA THR A 417 26.33 -15.72 -5.16
C THR A 417 25.05 -14.96 -4.78
N ALA A 418 24.80 -14.84 -3.48
CA ALA A 418 23.75 -13.98 -2.94
C ALA A 418 24.12 -12.49 -3.13
N ASN A 419 23.23 -11.73 -3.75
CA ASN A 419 23.29 -10.27 -3.80
C ASN A 419 21.92 -9.70 -4.19
N ASP A 420 21.65 -8.45 -3.78
CA ASP A 420 20.40 -7.72 -4.04
C ASP A 420 19.97 -7.61 -5.51
N GLY A 421 20.87 -7.84 -6.47
CA GLY A 421 20.57 -7.75 -7.91
C GLY A 421 20.47 -9.10 -8.63
N SER A 422 20.56 -10.21 -7.90
CA SER A 422 20.66 -11.56 -8.46
C SER A 422 19.36 -12.06 -9.13
N VAL A 423 18.24 -11.42 -8.81
CA VAL A 423 16.92 -11.68 -9.40
C VAL A 423 16.37 -10.35 -9.94
N PRO A 424 16.58 -10.05 -11.24
CA PRO A 424 16.35 -8.71 -11.78
C PRO A 424 14.86 -8.38 -12.02
N ASP A 425 14.04 -9.40 -12.28
CA ASP A 425 12.67 -9.26 -12.72
C ASP A 425 11.79 -10.45 -12.29
N SER A 426 10.51 -10.34 -12.60
CA SER A 426 9.50 -11.35 -12.31
C SER A 426 9.74 -12.69 -13.00
N THR A 427 10.25 -12.67 -14.24
CA THR A 427 10.54 -13.86 -15.03
C THR A 427 11.62 -14.71 -14.36
N ALA A 428 12.73 -14.08 -13.97
CA ALA A 428 13.81 -14.73 -13.24
C ALA A 428 13.35 -15.23 -11.86
N ALA A 429 12.51 -14.46 -11.17
CA ALA A 429 11.97 -14.83 -9.87
C ALA A 429 11.09 -16.09 -9.94
N ASN A 430 10.19 -16.18 -10.93
CA ASN A 430 9.37 -17.36 -11.16
C ASN A 430 10.20 -18.59 -11.52
N ALA A 431 11.15 -18.45 -12.44
CA ALA A 431 12.01 -19.53 -12.86
C ALA A 431 12.82 -20.09 -11.67
N LEU A 432 13.35 -19.22 -10.80
CA LEU A 432 14.06 -19.61 -9.59
C LEU A 432 13.15 -20.25 -8.54
N ALA A 433 11.96 -19.68 -8.28
CA ALA A 433 11.01 -20.24 -7.31
C ALA A 433 10.60 -21.68 -7.68
N VAL A 434 10.36 -21.94 -8.97
CA VAL A 434 10.05 -23.28 -9.48
C VAL A 434 11.25 -24.22 -9.35
N GLY A 435 12.45 -23.73 -9.68
CA GLY A 435 13.69 -24.50 -9.53
C GLY A 435 13.99 -24.92 -8.10
N ILE A 436 13.85 -24.01 -7.15
CA ILE A 436 13.98 -24.26 -5.70
C ILE A 436 12.99 -25.34 -5.27
N ARG A 437 11.70 -25.15 -5.58
CA ARG A 437 10.65 -26.13 -5.25
C ARG A 437 10.98 -27.51 -5.80
N ASP A 438 11.39 -27.59 -7.07
CA ASP A 438 11.65 -28.88 -7.73
C ASP A 438 12.90 -29.57 -7.19
N HIS A 439 13.93 -28.79 -6.81
CA HIS A 439 15.06 -29.32 -6.05
C HIS A 439 14.60 -29.90 -4.70
N LEU A 440 13.86 -29.12 -3.91
CA LEU A 440 13.39 -29.53 -2.59
C LEU A 440 12.47 -30.76 -2.64
N ARG A 441 11.60 -30.86 -3.64
CA ARG A 441 10.77 -32.06 -3.89
C ARG A 441 11.59 -33.32 -4.12
N ARG A 442 12.83 -33.22 -4.58
CA ARG A 442 13.74 -34.36 -4.76
C ARG A 442 14.53 -34.64 -3.48
N SER A 443 15.11 -33.61 -2.88
CA SER A 443 16.00 -33.75 -1.71
C SER A 443 15.24 -34.06 -0.41
N THR A 444 13.97 -33.68 -0.31
CA THR A 444 13.17 -33.83 0.94
C THR A 444 12.11 -34.95 0.89
N ARG A 445 12.15 -35.85 -0.11
CA ARG A 445 11.12 -36.90 -0.32
C ARG A 445 10.80 -37.78 0.90
N ARG A 446 11.79 -38.04 1.75
CA ARG A 446 11.66 -38.88 2.95
C ARG A 446 11.65 -38.08 4.25
N VAL A 447 11.74 -36.76 4.14
CA VAL A 447 11.81 -35.86 5.28
C VAL A 447 10.39 -35.53 5.73
N ARG A 448 10.12 -35.67 7.03
CA ARG A 448 8.78 -35.39 7.59
C ARG A 448 8.50 -33.91 7.77
N ARG A 449 9.53 -33.13 8.09
CA ARG A 449 9.44 -31.70 8.35
C ARG A 449 10.70 -30.97 7.91
N MET A 450 10.51 -29.75 7.41
CA MET A 450 11.61 -28.84 7.12
C MET A 450 11.50 -27.52 7.87
N HIS A 451 12.63 -26.88 8.14
CA HIS A 451 12.76 -25.56 8.78
C HIS A 451 13.25 -24.56 7.74
N LEU A 452 12.43 -23.58 7.38
CA LEU A 452 12.69 -22.63 6.30
C LEU A 452 13.13 -21.27 6.84
N PHE A 453 14.29 -20.82 6.40
CA PHE A 453 14.88 -19.51 6.67
C PHE A 453 15.01 -18.73 5.35
N LEU A 454 14.62 -17.45 5.36
CA LEU A 454 14.50 -16.64 4.14
C LEU A 454 15.42 -15.41 4.21
N ALA A 455 16.32 -15.27 3.24
CA ALA A 455 17.12 -14.08 3.00
C ALA A 455 17.05 -13.72 1.51
N CYS A 456 15.88 -13.25 1.06
CA CYS A 456 15.57 -13.00 -0.34
C CYS A 456 14.70 -11.75 -0.55
N PRO A 457 14.53 -11.27 -1.79
CA PRO A 457 13.52 -10.26 -2.09
C PRO A 457 12.13 -10.72 -1.63
N MET A 458 11.33 -9.79 -1.09
CA MET A 458 9.96 -10.06 -0.63
C MET A 458 9.11 -10.71 -1.72
N GLY A 459 9.25 -10.22 -2.97
CA GLY A 459 8.55 -10.77 -4.11
C GLY A 459 8.88 -12.23 -4.36
N LEU A 460 10.16 -12.63 -4.21
CA LEU A 460 10.54 -14.04 -4.33
C LEU A 460 9.92 -14.89 -3.22
N ALA A 461 9.81 -14.38 -1.98
CA ALA A 461 9.16 -15.10 -0.88
C ALA A 461 7.69 -15.41 -1.20
N VAL A 462 6.93 -14.42 -1.71
CA VAL A 462 5.53 -14.60 -2.15
C VAL A 462 5.43 -15.63 -3.27
N LEU A 463 6.24 -15.48 -4.34
CA LEU A 463 6.22 -16.40 -5.47
C LEU A 463 6.60 -17.83 -5.05
N LEU A 464 7.59 -17.96 -4.16
CA LEU A 464 8.02 -19.24 -3.62
C LEU A 464 6.90 -19.92 -2.84
N GLY A 465 6.23 -19.18 -1.94
CA GLY A 465 5.07 -19.67 -1.20
C GLY A 465 3.93 -20.13 -2.12
N ASN A 466 3.60 -19.36 -3.16
CA ASN A 466 2.56 -19.72 -4.15
C ASN A 466 2.88 -21.05 -4.86
N ARG A 467 4.17 -21.32 -5.11
CA ARG A 467 4.62 -22.54 -5.75
C ARG A 467 4.87 -23.69 -4.77
N TRP A 468 4.81 -23.48 -3.45
CA TRP A 468 5.18 -24.42 -2.39
C TRP A 468 4.21 -25.61 -2.19
N ASN A 469 4.03 -26.42 -3.23
CA ASN A 469 3.08 -27.52 -3.26
C ASN A 469 3.81 -28.87 -3.25
N ARG A 470 3.24 -29.90 -2.60
CA ARG A 470 3.80 -31.27 -2.55
C ARG A 470 5.19 -31.31 -1.91
N LEU A 471 5.37 -30.55 -0.84
CA LEU A 471 6.55 -30.59 0.03
C LEU A 471 6.13 -31.14 1.39
N CYS A 472 7.06 -31.37 2.30
CA CYS A 472 6.69 -31.76 3.66
C CYS A 472 6.25 -30.55 4.50
N ARG A 473 5.70 -30.81 5.69
CA ARG A 473 5.33 -29.75 6.64
C ARG A 473 6.52 -28.82 6.86
N THR A 474 6.29 -27.53 6.74
CA THR A 474 7.33 -26.51 6.79
C THR A 474 7.11 -25.60 7.99
N VAL A 475 8.11 -25.48 8.86
CA VAL A 475 8.17 -24.44 9.89
C VAL A 475 8.93 -23.26 9.30
N VAL A 476 8.32 -22.09 9.25
CA VAL A 476 8.88 -20.88 8.65
C VAL A 476 9.38 -19.98 9.77
N TYR A 477 10.64 -19.56 9.66
CA TYR A 477 11.32 -18.73 10.64
C TYR A 477 11.40 -17.28 10.17
N GLU A 478 11.24 -16.34 11.10
CA GLU A 478 11.52 -14.92 10.89
C GLU A 478 12.82 -14.54 11.62
N ASP A 479 13.66 -13.75 10.95
CA ASP A 479 14.85 -13.14 11.56
C ASP A 479 14.43 -12.01 12.50
N ILE A 480 14.68 -12.23 13.80
CA ILE A 480 14.39 -11.27 14.85
C ILE A 480 15.63 -10.51 15.34
N LYS A 481 16.85 -10.91 14.95
CA LYS A 481 18.14 -10.26 15.24
C LYS A 481 18.52 -10.03 16.72
N PHE A 482 17.63 -10.29 17.68
CA PHE A 482 17.91 -10.22 19.13
C PHE A 482 18.54 -11.53 19.64
N GLU A 483 18.78 -11.66 20.94
CA GLU A 483 19.48 -12.75 21.67
C GLU A 483 19.19 -14.21 21.21
N SER A 484 18.12 -14.44 20.45
CA SER A 484 17.68 -15.75 19.94
C SER A 484 17.84 -15.93 18.42
N GLY A 485 18.27 -14.92 17.65
CA GLY A 485 18.49 -14.98 16.20
C GLY A 485 17.19 -15.08 15.38
N TYR A 486 16.46 -16.19 15.51
CA TYR A 486 15.25 -16.50 14.75
C TYR A 486 14.09 -16.94 15.66
N GLU A 487 12.86 -16.66 15.23
CA GLU A 487 11.63 -17.19 15.84
C GLU A 487 10.83 -18.03 14.84
N SER A 488 10.25 -19.14 15.31
CA SER A 488 9.27 -19.90 14.53
C SER A 488 7.99 -19.07 14.38
N ALA A 489 7.78 -18.50 13.20
CA ALA A 489 6.61 -17.67 12.90
C ALA A 489 5.40 -18.53 12.52
N PHE A 490 5.55 -19.44 11.55
CA PHE A 490 4.41 -20.15 10.96
C PHE A 490 4.68 -21.64 10.78
N THR A 491 3.62 -22.44 10.82
CA THR A 491 3.64 -23.82 10.33
C THR A 491 2.71 -23.95 9.13
N VAL A 492 3.25 -24.38 8.00
CA VAL A 492 2.52 -24.56 6.74
C VAL A 492 2.52 -26.03 6.35
N ASP A 493 1.32 -26.57 6.09
CA ASP A 493 1.14 -27.90 5.49
C ASP A 493 1.21 -27.78 3.96
N ALA A 494 1.94 -28.66 3.26
CA ALA A 494 2.23 -28.52 1.83
C ALA A 494 1.73 -29.68 0.94
#